data_AF-A0A8T2JL54-F1
#
_entry.id   AF-A0A8T2JL54-F1
#
_cell.length_a   1.000
_cell.length_b   1.000
_cell.length_c   1.000
_cell.angle_alpha   90.00
_cell.angle_beta   90.00
_cell.angle_gamma   90.00
#
_symmetry.space_group_name_H-M   'P 1'
#
loop_
_entity.id
_entity.type
_entity.pdbx_description
1 polymer ?
#
loop_
_entity_poly.entity_id
_entity_poly.type
_entity_poly.pdbx_seq_one_letter_code
_entity_poly.pdbx_strand_id
1 'polypeptide(L)'
;MFLPACLILFSTYQVLAKEGYQVLAKEGYPPMWDDVSENIEHFHKHNTTVVINPWNYLERMGMYKILLNVTAEFLDLNKPDNKRNMLWGLPLQLGWQLSTGRLSVPSTVWNCGQNNKTQTCISDRSWWACINYYLSVIPFLGAYDAGLFTKISDIEISKPTEFTSDFCYNVSHCHLVFPELMETWKSFFEFIKMPRLINETLLDYDEFLFRMWKAHTMSNSISIPMCEKRLNYISAPESKFAKDWVLGVEFIAATKFITDFENTNEYQVFLPHRMLIEGNNNTDFSKEEIRVLSTLQWINKINSFT
;
A
#
# COMPACT_ATOMS: atom_id res chain seq x y z
N MET A 1 12.06 4.45 27.04
CA MET A 1 13.14 3.63 26.43
C MET A 1 12.86 3.41 24.94
N PHE A 2 12.46 4.47 24.21
CA PHE A 2 11.95 4.41 22.84
C PHE A 2 12.82 5.18 21.82
N LEU A 3 13.74 6.02 22.29
CA LEU A 3 14.65 6.79 21.43
C LEU A 3 15.80 5.99 20.77
N PRO A 4 16.42 4.96 21.40
CA PRO A 4 17.58 4.30 20.80
C PRO A 4 17.24 3.45 19.57
N ALA A 5 16.05 2.84 19.53
CA ALA A 5 15.62 2.01 18.40
C ALA A 5 15.27 2.84 17.15
N CYS A 6 14.58 3.99 17.33
CA CYS A 6 14.35 4.94 16.24
C CYS A 6 15.66 5.57 15.74
N LEU A 7 16.61 5.86 16.62
CA LEU A 7 17.92 6.40 16.20
C LEU A 7 18.74 5.40 15.38
N ILE A 8 18.61 4.09 15.59
CA ILE A 8 19.30 3.09 14.75
C ILE A 8 18.66 3.00 13.35
N LEU A 9 17.33 3.16 13.25
CA LEU A 9 16.60 3.27 11.97
C LEU A 9 16.79 4.62 11.24
N PHE A 10 17.36 5.66 11.86
CA PHE A 10 17.62 6.95 11.19
C PHE A 10 19.12 7.26 11.01
N SER A 11 19.96 6.97 12.00
CA SER A 11 21.42 7.23 11.95
C SER A 11 22.16 6.30 10.99
N THR A 12 21.62 5.10 10.74
CA THR A 12 22.18 4.20 9.73
C THR A 12 21.71 4.54 8.33
N TYR A 13 20.65 5.34 8.19
CA TYR A 13 20.02 5.67 6.90
C TYR A 13 20.58 6.95 6.28
N GLN A 14 20.90 7.99 7.08
CA GLN A 14 21.53 9.22 6.55
C GLN A 14 22.94 9.02 5.96
N VAL A 15 23.63 7.93 6.30
CA VAL A 15 24.97 7.63 5.79
C VAL A 15 24.93 6.83 4.46
N LEU A 16 23.81 6.19 4.13
CA LEU A 16 23.74 5.18 3.06
C LEU A 16 23.13 5.68 1.74
N ALA A 17 22.56 6.89 1.70
CA ALA A 17 22.03 7.51 0.47
C ALA A 17 23.11 7.90 -0.57
N LYS A 18 24.37 7.45 -0.41
CA LYS A 18 25.50 7.83 -1.27
C LYS A 18 25.96 6.76 -2.27
N GLU A 19 25.49 5.53 -2.19
CA GLU A 19 25.89 4.48 -3.15
C GLU A 19 24.64 3.94 -3.87
N GLY A 20 24.43 4.48 -5.07
CA GLY A 20 23.22 4.30 -5.85
C GLY A 20 22.99 2.86 -6.34
N TYR A 21 21.77 2.37 -6.14
CA TYR A 21 21.23 1.25 -6.86
C TYR A 21 20.15 1.76 -7.83
N GLN A 22 20.35 1.50 -9.13
CA GLN A 22 19.45 1.96 -10.18
C GLN A 22 18.30 0.98 -10.43
N VAL A 23 17.09 1.54 -10.31
CA VAL A 23 15.93 1.37 -11.20
C VAL A 23 15.19 0.03 -11.09
N LEU A 24 14.22 -0.03 -10.18
CA LEU A 24 13.01 -0.82 -10.39
C LEU A 24 11.86 0.14 -10.76
N ALA A 25 11.87 0.45 -12.07
CA ALA A 25 10.86 1.10 -12.90
C ALA A 25 11.34 2.40 -13.56
N LYS A 26 10.86 2.64 -14.78
CA LYS A 26 11.08 3.86 -15.56
C LYS A 26 10.86 5.07 -14.64
N GLU A 27 11.95 5.75 -14.28
CA GLU A 27 11.95 6.96 -13.42
C GLU A 27 11.33 6.80 -12.01
N GLY A 28 11.21 5.57 -11.49
CA GLY A 28 10.70 5.30 -10.12
C GLY A 28 9.18 5.18 -9.98
N TYR A 29 8.41 5.18 -11.08
CA TYR A 29 6.96 4.96 -11.04
C TYR A 29 6.61 3.48 -10.86
N PRO A 30 5.42 3.09 -10.37
CA PRO A 30 5.03 1.68 -10.37
C PRO A 30 5.05 1.05 -11.79
N PRO A 31 5.25 -0.27 -11.92
CA PRO A 31 5.10 -0.95 -13.21
C PRO A 31 3.77 -0.61 -13.91
N MET A 32 3.79 -0.46 -15.22
CA MET A 32 2.60 -0.13 -16.05
C MET A 32 1.89 1.18 -15.68
N TRP A 33 2.55 2.12 -14.98
CA TRP A 33 1.94 3.39 -14.55
C TRP A 33 1.29 4.20 -15.69
N ASP A 34 1.91 4.20 -16.87
CA ASP A 34 1.42 4.90 -18.06
C ASP A 34 0.14 4.25 -18.63
N ASP A 35 -0.06 2.94 -18.39
CA ASP A 35 -1.22 2.16 -18.86
C ASP A 35 -2.42 2.21 -17.88
N VAL A 36 -2.20 2.72 -16.67
CA VAL A 36 -3.22 2.79 -15.61
C VAL A 36 -4.13 4.00 -15.83
N SER A 37 -5.44 3.78 -15.78
CA SER A 37 -6.42 4.85 -15.85
C SER A 37 -6.35 5.80 -14.64
N GLU A 38 -6.44 7.10 -14.91
CA GLU A 38 -6.56 8.17 -13.92
C GLU A 38 -8.00 8.68 -13.74
N ASN A 39 -8.95 8.07 -14.45
CA ASN A 39 -10.36 8.46 -14.43
C ASN A 39 -11.25 7.24 -14.11
N ILE A 40 -12.13 7.42 -13.12
CA ILE A 40 -13.10 6.41 -12.70
C ILE A 40 -14.05 5.98 -13.82
N GLU A 41 -14.30 6.88 -14.78
CA GLU A 41 -15.21 6.63 -15.91
C GLU A 41 -14.66 5.59 -16.91
N HIS A 42 -13.37 5.27 -16.87
CA HIS A 42 -12.75 4.26 -17.73
C HIS A 42 -12.84 2.83 -17.17
N PHE A 43 -13.31 2.67 -15.94
CA PHE A 43 -13.63 1.34 -15.42
C PHE A 43 -14.87 0.78 -16.11
N HIS A 44 -15.02 -0.55 -16.04
CA HIS A 44 -16.19 -1.22 -16.59
C HIS A 44 -17.46 -0.71 -15.90
N LYS A 45 -18.51 -0.45 -16.69
CA LYS A 45 -19.81 -0.03 -16.18
C LYS A 45 -20.84 -1.10 -16.42
N HIS A 46 -21.59 -1.40 -15.38
CA HIS A 46 -22.82 -2.18 -15.46
C HIS A 46 -24.00 -1.26 -15.12
N ASN A 47 -24.77 -0.85 -16.13
CA ASN A 47 -25.78 0.21 -16.03
C ASN A 47 -25.18 1.54 -15.53
N THR A 48 -25.61 2.00 -14.35
CA THR A 48 -25.15 3.23 -13.69
C THR A 48 -24.06 2.98 -12.65
N THR A 49 -23.62 1.73 -12.49
CA THR A 49 -22.64 1.31 -11.48
C THR A 49 -21.29 1.10 -12.14
N VAL A 50 -20.25 1.71 -11.58
CA VAL A 50 -18.86 1.42 -11.92
C VAL A 50 -18.41 0.18 -11.16
N VAL A 51 -17.94 -0.82 -11.90
CA VAL A 51 -17.42 -2.08 -11.34
C VAL A 51 -15.90 -2.06 -11.43
N ILE A 52 -15.23 -2.18 -10.29
CA ILE A 52 -13.77 -2.22 -10.20
C ILE A 52 -13.34 -3.63 -9.80
N ASN A 53 -12.40 -4.21 -10.52
CA ASN A 53 -11.81 -5.50 -10.19
C ASN A 53 -10.44 -5.33 -9.49
N PRO A 54 -10.38 -5.36 -8.15
CA PRO A 54 -9.12 -5.21 -7.44
C PRO A 54 -8.23 -6.45 -7.61
N TRP A 55 -8.72 -7.55 -8.19
CA TRP A 55 -7.90 -8.72 -8.53
C TRP A 55 -7.20 -8.58 -9.88
N ASN A 56 -7.33 -7.39 -10.51
CA ASN A 56 -6.51 -6.93 -11.61
C ASN A 56 -5.61 -5.79 -11.14
N TYR A 57 -4.30 -5.90 -11.42
CA TYR A 57 -3.28 -4.94 -11.02
C TYR A 57 -3.50 -3.55 -11.60
N LEU A 58 -3.85 -3.43 -12.89
CA LEU A 58 -4.07 -2.12 -13.52
C LEU A 58 -5.26 -1.42 -12.87
N GLU A 59 -6.31 -2.17 -12.57
CA GLU A 59 -7.50 -1.61 -11.93
C GLU A 59 -7.24 -1.24 -10.47
N ARG A 60 -6.56 -2.10 -9.70
CA ARG A 60 -6.16 -1.78 -8.32
C ARG A 60 -5.21 -0.59 -8.26
N MET A 61 -4.24 -0.51 -9.17
CA MET A 61 -3.35 0.65 -9.30
C MET A 61 -4.11 1.91 -9.73
N GLY A 62 -5.14 1.77 -10.57
CA GLY A 62 -6.03 2.85 -10.97
C GLY A 62 -6.73 3.51 -9.80
N MET A 63 -7.13 2.72 -8.79
CA MET A 63 -7.69 3.27 -7.55
C MET A 63 -6.72 4.24 -6.87
N TYR A 64 -5.43 3.91 -6.80
CA TYR A 64 -4.40 4.80 -6.26
C TYR A 64 -4.13 6.02 -7.13
N LYS A 65 -4.04 5.83 -8.45
CA LYS A 65 -3.79 6.93 -9.39
C LYS A 65 -4.93 7.96 -9.34
N ILE A 66 -6.17 7.48 -9.24
CA ILE A 66 -7.34 8.35 -9.06
C ILE A 66 -7.28 9.05 -7.69
N LEU A 67 -6.98 8.35 -6.58
CA LEU A 67 -6.81 8.97 -5.27
C LEU A 67 -5.78 10.10 -5.28
N LEU A 68 -4.63 9.86 -5.91
CA LEU A 68 -3.59 10.87 -6.09
C LEU A 68 -4.11 12.09 -6.86
N ASN A 69 -4.86 11.85 -7.95
CA ASN A 69 -5.42 12.91 -8.79
C ASN A 69 -6.48 13.74 -8.05
N VAL A 70 -7.49 13.10 -7.45
CA VAL A 70 -8.58 13.80 -6.74
C VAL A 70 -8.11 14.48 -5.46
N THR A 71 -6.99 14.07 -4.87
CA THR A 71 -6.43 14.78 -3.70
C THR A 71 -5.50 15.92 -4.09
N ALA A 72 -4.93 15.93 -5.29
CA ALA A 72 -4.01 16.98 -5.74
C ALA A 72 -4.65 18.37 -5.70
N GLU A 73 -5.94 18.47 -6.06
CA GLU A 73 -6.69 19.74 -6.07
C GLU A 73 -6.81 20.37 -4.67
N PHE A 74 -6.86 19.56 -3.61
CA PHE A 74 -7.03 20.03 -2.23
C PHE A 74 -5.71 20.29 -1.51
N LEU A 75 -4.61 19.76 -2.02
CA LEU A 75 -3.29 19.85 -1.38
C LEU A 75 -2.42 20.99 -1.95
N ASP A 76 -2.99 21.83 -2.83
CA ASP A 76 -2.28 22.83 -3.64
C ASP A 76 -1.02 22.24 -4.32
N LEU A 77 -1.12 20.97 -4.71
CA LEU A 77 -0.06 20.24 -5.39
C LEU A 77 -0.20 20.41 -6.91
N ASN A 78 -0.66 21.57 -7.36
CA ASN A 78 -0.91 21.96 -8.75
C ASN A 78 0.36 21.99 -9.65
N LYS A 79 1.43 21.31 -9.24
CA LYS A 79 2.60 20.98 -10.04
C LYS A 79 2.29 19.78 -10.94
N PRO A 80 2.85 19.71 -12.15
CA PRO A 80 2.48 18.73 -13.17
C PRO A 80 2.77 17.26 -12.81
N ASP A 81 3.51 16.97 -11.72
CA ASP A 81 3.95 15.62 -11.37
C ASP A 81 3.32 15.04 -10.09
N ASN A 82 2.61 15.84 -9.29
CA ASN A 82 1.98 15.46 -8.02
C ASN A 82 2.91 14.72 -7.03
N LYS A 83 4.24 14.79 -7.19
CA LYS A 83 5.20 13.90 -6.48
C LYS A 83 5.27 14.10 -4.97
N ARG A 84 4.83 15.27 -4.49
CA ARG A 84 4.78 15.60 -3.05
C ARG A 84 3.55 15.05 -2.32
N ASN A 85 2.65 14.37 -3.03
CA ASN A 85 1.47 13.78 -2.42
C ASN A 85 1.86 12.58 -1.55
N MET A 86 1.64 12.67 -0.25
CA MET A 86 2.06 11.61 0.69
C MET A 86 1.23 10.32 0.56
N LEU A 87 0.26 10.24 -0.35
CA LEU A 87 -0.39 8.98 -0.71
C LEU A 87 0.45 8.10 -1.65
N TRP A 88 1.59 8.59 -2.19
CA TRP A 88 2.47 7.82 -3.07
C TRP A 88 3.01 6.53 -2.45
N GLY A 89 3.11 6.47 -1.12
CA GLY A 89 3.44 5.24 -0.38
C GLY A 89 2.63 4.02 -0.82
N LEU A 90 1.33 4.20 -1.07
CA LEU A 90 0.40 3.12 -1.40
C LEU A 90 0.64 2.50 -2.80
N PRO A 91 0.62 3.27 -3.91
CA PRO A 91 0.89 2.71 -5.25
C PRO A 91 2.32 2.19 -5.40
N LEU A 92 3.32 2.83 -4.78
CA LEU A 92 4.71 2.37 -4.87
C LEU A 92 4.87 1.00 -4.19
N GLN A 93 4.26 0.79 -3.02
CA GLN A 93 4.24 -0.52 -2.37
C GLN A 93 3.53 -1.60 -3.21
N LEU A 94 2.40 -1.28 -3.86
CA LEU A 94 1.75 -2.23 -4.78
C LEU A 94 2.66 -2.56 -5.98
N GLY A 95 3.41 -1.58 -6.49
CA GLY A 95 4.41 -1.78 -7.54
C GLY A 95 5.55 -2.70 -7.14
N TRP A 96 6.08 -2.53 -5.92
CA TRP A 96 7.06 -3.44 -5.34
C TRP A 96 6.48 -4.86 -5.17
N GLN A 97 5.26 -4.99 -4.67
CA GLN A 97 4.61 -6.30 -4.52
C GLN A 97 4.44 -7.03 -5.85
N LEU A 98 4.09 -6.32 -6.94
CA LEU A 98 4.03 -6.91 -8.27
C LEU A 98 5.42 -7.34 -8.74
N SER A 99 6.39 -6.42 -8.68
CA SER A 99 7.74 -6.63 -9.23
C SER A 99 8.50 -7.77 -8.56
N THR A 100 8.15 -8.09 -7.32
CA THR A 100 8.82 -9.12 -6.52
C THR A 100 8.06 -10.45 -6.47
N GLY A 101 6.95 -10.58 -7.21
CA GLY A 101 6.12 -11.77 -7.28
C GLY A 101 5.15 -11.97 -6.11
N ARG A 102 5.08 -11.01 -5.18
CA ARG A 102 4.28 -11.10 -3.95
C ARG A 102 2.77 -11.08 -4.19
N LEU A 103 2.30 -10.54 -5.32
CA LEU A 103 0.88 -10.58 -5.71
C LEU A 103 0.45 -11.92 -6.30
N SER A 104 1.38 -12.86 -6.48
CA SER A 104 1.15 -14.19 -7.04
C SER A 104 1.20 -15.26 -5.97
N VAL A 105 0.62 -16.42 -6.27
CA VAL A 105 0.91 -17.67 -5.57
C VAL A 105 1.13 -18.73 -6.66
N PRO A 106 2.30 -19.39 -6.71
CA PRO A 106 2.51 -20.50 -7.62
C PRO A 106 1.50 -21.61 -7.32
N SER A 107 0.61 -21.89 -8.27
CA SER A 107 -0.34 -23.01 -8.23
C SER A 107 -0.12 -23.90 -9.44
N THR A 108 -0.26 -25.21 -9.28
CA THR A 108 -0.18 -26.18 -10.39
C THR A 108 -1.39 -26.12 -11.33
N VAL A 109 -2.46 -25.43 -10.93
CA VAL A 109 -3.76 -25.43 -11.63
C VAL A 109 -4.07 -24.10 -12.33
N TRP A 110 -3.58 -22.97 -11.80
CA TRP A 110 -3.86 -21.65 -12.36
C TRP A 110 -2.69 -20.71 -12.12
N ASN A 111 -2.05 -20.25 -13.20
CA ASN A 111 -0.90 -19.35 -13.13
C ASN A 111 -1.38 -17.91 -13.04
N CYS A 112 -1.98 -17.47 -11.92
CA CYS A 112 -2.26 -16.05 -11.66
C CYS A 112 -1.02 -15.36 -11.07
N GLY A 113 -0.47 -14.38 -11.79
CA GLY A 113 0.65 -13.56 -11.33
C GLY A 113 2.05 -14.15 -11.55
N GLN A 114 2.23 -15.16 -12.41
CA GLN A 114 3.58 -15.55 -12.81
C GLN A 114 4.25 -14.41 -13.58
N ASN A 115 5.59 -14.32 -13.50
CA ASN A 115 6.48 -13.29 -14.07
C ASN A 115 6.45 -13.23 -15.62
N ASN A 116 5.27 -13.10 -16.21
CA ASN A 116 5.10 -12.72 -17.59
C ASN A 116 4.71 -11.24 -17.59
N LYS A 117 5.48 -10.41 -18.29
CA LYS A 117 5.40 -8.93 -18.24
C LYS A 117 4.02 -8.35 -18.62
N THR A 118 3.10 -9.18 -19.08
CA THR A 118 1.74 -8.83 -19.51
C THR A 118 0.65 -9.31 -18.54
N GLN A 119 1.00 -10.00 -17.46
CA GLN A 119 0.01 -10.56 -16.56
C GLN A 119 -0.37 -9.57 -15.46
N THR A 120 -1.64 -9.16 -15.46
CA THR A 120 -2.22 -8.22 -14.49
C THR A 120 -2.98 -8.93 -13.38
N CYS A 121 -3.05 -10.26 -13.37
CA CYS A 121 -3.82 -11.01 -12.38
C CYS A 121 -3.17 -10.94 -10.98
N ILE A 122 -3.96 -10.61 -9.96
CA ILE A 122 -3.59 -10.66 -8.55
C ILE A 122 -4.29 -11.85 -7.89
N SER A 123 -3.51 -12.73 -7.26
CA SER A 123 -4.03 -13.95 -6.62
C SER A 123 -4.79 -13.60 -5.33
N ASP A 124 -6.03 -14.06 -5.19
CA ASP A 124 -6.81 -13.94 -3.95
C ASP A 124 -6.26 -14.79 -2.79
N ARG A 125 -5.42 -15.79 -3.11
CA ARG A 125 -4.60 -16.54 -2.14
C ARG A 125 -3.34 -15.81 -1.66
N SER A 126 -2.92 -14.72 -2.31
CA SER A 126 -1.72 -13.99 -1.87
C SER A 126 -1.99 -13.25 -0.56
N TRP A 127 -1.16 -13.50 0.45
CA TRP A 127 -1.22 -12.78 1.71
C TRP A 127 -0.98 -11.27 1.49
N TRP A 128 0.02 -10.92 0.67
CA TRP A 128 0.34 -9.53 0.34
C TRP A 128 -0.81 -8.83 -0.38
N ALA A 129 -1.45 -9.51 -1.33
CA ALA A 129 -2.63 -8.99 -2.02
C ALA A 129 -3.82 -8.77 -1.08
N CYS A 130 -3.98 -9.66 -0.08
CA CYS A 130 -5.02 -9.54 0.93
C CYS A 130 -4.80 -8.31 1.82
N ILE A 131 -3.60 -8.13 2.41
CA ILE A 131 -3.29 -6.94 3.21
C ILE A 131 -3.45 -5.65 2.37
N ASN A 132 -2.90 -5.65 1.15
CA ASN A 132 -2.98 -4.49 0.27
C ASN A 132 -4.43 -4.13 -0.12
N TYR A 133 -5.37 -5.08 -0.15
CA TYR A 133 -6.80 -4.78 -0.39
C TYR A 133 -7.33 -3.76 0.62
N TYR A 134 -7.00 -3.89 1.90
CA TYR A 134 -7.42 -2.96 2.96
C TYR A 134 -6.71 -1.61 2.87
N LEU A 135 -5.61 -1.55 2.13
CA LEU A 135 -4.86 -0.33 1.83
C LEU A 135 -5.17 0.21 0.43
N SER A 136 -6.02 -0.45 -0.37
CA SER A 136 -6.41 -0.01 -1.72
C SER A 136 -7.90 0.27 -1.81
N VAL A 137 -8.73 -0.73 -1.53
CA VAL A 137 -10.19 -0.66 -1.70
C VAL A 137 -10.83 0.21 -0.64
N ILE A 138 -10.46 0.01 0.62
CA ILE A 138 -11.07 0.73 1.74
C ILE A 138 -10.76 2.23 1.69
N PRO A 139 -9.50 2.70 1.50
CA PRO A 139 -9.24 4.12 1.32
C PRO A 139 -9.96 4.71 0.10
N PHE A 140 -10.04 3.98 -1.01
CA PHE A 140 -10.76 4.45 -2.20
C PHE A 140 -12.27 4.65 -1.93
N LEU A 141 -12.91 3.68 -1.27
CA LEU A 141 -14.31 3.79 -0.87
C LEU A 141 -14.51 4.86 0.22
N GLY A 142 -13.54 5.05 1.11
CA GLY A 142 -13.55 6.13 2.10
C GLY A 142 -13.47 7.52 1.47
N ALA A 143 -12.63 7.70 0.44
CA ALA A 143 -12.59 8.95 -0.34
C ALA A 143 -13.91 9.18 -1.11
N TYR A 144 -14.53 8.11 -1.61
CA TYR A 144 -15.82 8.18 -2.27
C TYR A 144 -16.92 8.60 -1.30
N ASP A 145 -16.95 8.01 -0.10
CA ASP A 145 -17.90 8.37 0.95
C ASP A 145 -17.68 9.79 1.52
N ALA A 146 -16.44 10.29 1.49
CA ALA A 146 -16.10 11.69 1.81
C ALA A 146 -16.48 12.68 0.68
N GLY A 147 -16.95 12.18 -0.47
CA GLY A 147 -17.40 12.98 -1.60
C GLY A 147 -16.26 13.71 -2.31
N LEU A 148 -15.13 13.05 -2.55
CA LEU A 148 -14.02 13.58 -3.37
C LEU A 148 -14.25 13.39 -4.88
N PHE A 149 -15.23 12.57 -5.29
CA PHE A 149 -15.47 12.25 -6.69
C PHE A 149 -16.61 13.13 -7.24
N THR A 150 -16.37 13.80 -8.37
CA THR A 150 -17.27 14.85 -8.90
C THR A 150 -18.44 14.32 -9.74
N LYS A 151 -18.60 12.99 -9.89
CA LYS A 151 -19.75 12.34 -10.56
C LYS A 151 -20.13 11.04 -9.84
N ILE A 152 -21.40 10.93 -9.44
CA ILE A 152 -21.92 9.84 -8.59
C ILE A 152 -22.44 8.72 -9.49
N SER A 153 -21.54 7.86 -9.95
CA SER A 153 -21.92 6.48 -10.28
C SER A 153 -21.67 5.64 -9.04
N ASP A 154 -22.61 4.76 -8.69
CA ASP A 154 -22.39 3.81 -7.59
C ASP A 154 -21.14 2.97 -7.88
N ILE A 155 -20.37 2.64 -6.83
CA ILE A 155 -19.14 1.84 -6.96
C ILE A 155 -19.37 0.47 -6.37
N GLU A 156 -19.11 -0.56 -7.18
CA GLU A 156 -19.10 -1.95 -6.76
C GLU A 156 -17.71 -2.56 -7.01
N ILE A 157 -17.24 -3.34 -6.04
CA ILE A 157 -15.95 -4.00 -6.08
C ILE A 157 -16.17 -5.49 -6.37
N SER A 158 -15.48 -6.00 -7.39
CA SER A 158 -15.58 -7.41 -7.79
C SER A 158 -15.07 -8.33 -6.68
N LYS A 159 -15.80 -9.43 -6.45
CA LYS A 159 -15.46 -10.43 -5.45
C LYS A 159 -14.30 -11.32 -5.91
N PRO A 160 -13.43 -11.79 -4.99
CA PRO A 160 -12.47 -12.85 -5.30
C PRO A 160 -13.19 -14.18 -5.54
N THR A 161 -12.44 -15.19 -6.00
CA THR A 161 -12.96 -16.55 -6.15
C THR A 161 -12.98 -17.31 -4.82
N GLU A 162 -11.99 -17.07 -3.96
CA GLU A 162 -11.87 -17.65 -2.63
C GLU A 162 -11.91 -16.56 -1.56
N PHE A 163 -12.21 -16.96 -0.31
CA PHE A 163 -12.16 -16.08 0.85
C PHE A 163 -13.05 -14.82 0.75
N THR A 164 -14.20 -14.94 0.09
CA THR A 164 -15.12 -13.82 -0.15
C THR A 164 -15.64 -13.16 1.13
N SER A 165 -15.64 -13.87 2.26
CA SER A 165 -16.06 -13.34 3.57
C SER A 165 -15.06 -12.35 4.17
N ASP A 166 -13.82 -12.36 3.71
CA ASP A 166 -12.75 -11.55 4.32
C ASP A 166 -12.84 -10.09 3.86
N PHE A 167 -13.55 -9.80 2.76
CA PHE A 167 -13.57 -8.48 2.12
C PHE A 167 -14.97 -7.86 2.08
N CYS A 168 -15.00 -6.53 1.98
CA CYS A 168 -16.20 -5.74 1.72
C CYS A 168 -16.18 -5.17 0.29
N TYR A 169 -17.35 -4.83 -0.27
CA TYR A 169 -17.49 -4.67 -1.74
C TYR A 169 -18.13 -3.38 -2.23
N ASN A 170 -18.58 -2.52 -1.32
CA ASN A 170 -19.13 -1.19 -1.59
C ASN A 170 -19.20 -0.43 -0.26
N VAL A 171 -19.51 0.86 -0.31
CA VAL A 171 -19.55 1.74 0.89
C VAL A 171 -20.44 1.15 1.99
N SER A 172 -21.69 0.79 1.68
CA SER A 172 -22.63 0.27 2.67
C SER A 172 -22.16 -1.03 3.31
N HIS A 173 -21.63 -1.96 2.52
CA HIS A 173 -21.09 -3.22 3.02
C HIS A 173 -19.84 -2.99 3.87
N CYS A 174 -18.94 -2.08 3.45
CA CYS A 174 -17.73 -1.78 4.22
C CYS A 174 -18.03 -1.08 5.54
N HIS A 175 -19.02 -0.18 5.60
CA HIS A 175 -19.48 0.40 6.86
C HIS A 175 -20.11 -0.66 7.78
N LEU A 176 -20.80 -1.65 7.22
CA LEU A 176 -21.38 -2.73 8.02
C LEU A 176 -20.30 -3.63 8.64
N VAL A 177 -19.29 -4.02 7.87
CA VAL A 177 -18.28 -5.02 8.30
C VAL A 177 -17.08 -4.39 8.99
N PHE A 178 -16.68 -3.19 8.57
CA PHE A 178 -15.51 -2.46 9.08
C PHE A 178 -15.84 -0.99 9.41
N PRO A 179 -16.83 -0.73 10.29
CA PRO A 179 -17.35 0.63 10.54
C PRO A 179 -16.26 1.63 10.95
N GLU A 180 -15.43 1.26 11.92
CA GLU A 180 -14.39 2.15 12.44
C GLU A 180 -13.30 2.47 11.41
N LEU A 181 -12.96 1.48 10.57
CA LEU A 181 -11.95 1.67 9.54
C LEU A 181 -12.47 2.55 8.39
N MET A 182 -13.71 2.32 7.95
CA MET A 182 -14.36 3.18 6.96
C MET A 182 -14.45 4.62 7.46
N GLU A 183 -14.88 4.82 8.71
CA GLU A 183 -14.96 6.14 9.32
C GLU A 183 -13.58 6.81 9.44
N THR A 184 -12.54 6.05 9.79
CA THR A 184 -11.17 6.58 9.89
C THR A 184 -10.64 7.06 8.54
N TRP A 185 -10.83 6.28 7.46
CA TRP A 185 -10.44 6.71 6.12
C TRP A 185 -11.29 7.89 5.62
N LYS A 186 -12.61 7.86 5.84
CA LYS A 186 -13.51 8.97 5.49
C LYS A 186 -13.08 10.27 6.16
N SER A 187 -12.90 10.24 7.49
CA SER A 187 -12.45 11.39 8.29
C SER A 187 -11.11 11.96 7.82
N PHE A 188 -10.19 11.11 7.32
CA PHE A 188 -8.93 11.56 6.73
C PHE A 188 -9.16 12.34 5.42
N PHE A 189 -10.02 11.85 4.53
CA PHE A 189 -10.31 12.52 3.27
C PHE A 189 -11.17 13.78 3.44
N GLU A 190 -12.09 13.79 4.40
CA GLU A 190 -12.81 15.00 4.81
C GLU A 190 -11.83 16.07 5.33
N PHE A 191 -10.81 15.67 6.08
CA PHE A 191 -9.73 16.58 6.51
C PHE A 191 -8.97 17.17 5.32
N ILE A 192 -8.64 16.36 4.31
CA ILE A 192 -7.98 16.86 3.09
C ILE A 192 -8.86 17.91 2.39
N LYS A 193 -10.18 17.68 2.34
CA LYS A 193 -11.16 18.54 1.66
C LYS A 193 -11.46 19.85 2.41
N MET A 194 -11.12 19.94 3.70
CA MET A 194 -11.43 21.13 4.49
C MET A 194 -10.82 22.40 3.86
N PRO A 195 -11.61 23.46 3.63
CA PRO A 195 -11.09 24.71 3.10
C PRO A 195 -10.01 25.27 4.03
N ARG A 196 -8.85 25.62 3.49
CA ARG A 196 -7.85 26.35 4.27
C ARG A 196 -8.19 27.82 4.32
N LEU A 197 -7.98 28.44 5.48
CA LEU A 197 -8.11 29.88 5.62
C LEU A 197 -7.06 30.57 4.74
N ILE A 198 -7.39 31.74 4.19
CA ILE A 198 -6.54 32.51 3.26
C ILE A 198 -5.13 32.80 3.85
N ASN A 199 -4.99 32.78 5.19
CA ASN A 199 -3.73 33.00 5.90
C ASN A 199 -3.03 31.71 6.36
N GLU A 200 -3.67 30.54 6.22
CA GLU A 200 -3.08 29.21 6.45
C GLU A 200 -2.59 28.68 5.10
N THR A 201 -1.38 29.08 4.73
CA THR A 201 -0.82 28.81 3.41
C THR A 201 -0.29 27.39 3.21
N LEU A 202 -0.26 26.56 4.26
CA LEU A 202 0.38 25.24 4.21
C LEU A 202 -0.50 24.16 4.84
N LEU A 203 -0.53 23.01 4.18
CA LEU A 203 -1.01 21.75 4.77
C LEU A 203 -0.31 21.53 6.11
N ASP A 204 -1.07 21.26 7.17
CA ASP A 204 -0.51 20.69 8.39
C ASP A 204 -0.04 19.27 8.08
N TYR A 205 1.23 19.17 7.69
CA TYR A 205 1.88 17.91 7.33
C TYR A 205 1.87 16.94 8.51
N ASP A 206 1.98 17.44 9.74
CA ASP A 206 2.03 16.60 10.94
C ASP A 206 0.67 15.95 11.21
N GLU A 207 -0.41 16.72 11.06
CA GLU A 207 -1.79 16.23 11.18
C GLU A 207 -2.18 15.34 9.98
N PHE A 208 -1.75 15.67 8.77
CA PHE A 208 -1.95 14.82 7.59
C PHE A 208 -1.32 13.45 7.83
N LEU A 209 -0.03 13.42 8.19
CA LEU A 209 0.71 12.19 8.41
C LEU A 209 0.14 11.41 9.57
N PHE A 210 -0.25 12.07 10.66
CA PHE A 210 -0.92 11.43 11.78
C PHE A 210 -2.21 10.71 11.34
N ARG A 211 -3.10 11.38 10.61
CA ARG A 211 -4.37 10.81 10.16
C ARG A 211 -4.18 9.70 9.13
N MET A 212 -3.29 9.90 8.16
CA MET A 212 -2.96 8.90 7.14
C MET A 212 -2.39 7.65 7.79
N TRP A 213 -1.38 7.80 8.66
CA TRP A 213 -0.77 6.68 9.35
C TRP A 213 -1.73 5.97 10.31
N LYS A 214 -2.62 6.70 10.99
CA LYS A 214 -3.69 6.11 11.82
C LYS A 214 -4.60 5.22 10.97
N ALA A 215 -5.05 5.70 9.81
CA ALA A 215 -5.89 4.92 8.91
C ALA A 215 -5.14 3.69 8.36
N HIS A 216 -3.87 3.87 7.97
CA HIS A 216 -3.02 2.80 7.49
C HIS A 216 -2.78 1.70 8.55
N THR A 217 -2.41 2.05 9.78
CA THR A 217 -2.15 1.05 10.83
C THR A 217 -3.41 0.33 11.26
N MET A 218 -4.58 1.00 11.22
CA MET A 218 -5.87 0.34 11.42
C MET A 218 -6.21 -0.63 10.28
N SER A 219 -5.94 -0.28 9.02
CA SER A 219 -6.05 -1.23 7.90
C SER A 219 -5.20 -2.48 8.13
N ASN A 220 -3.97 -2.31 8.63
CA ASN A 220 -3.09 -3.43 8.97
C ASN A 220 -3.67 -4.28 10.12
N SER A 221 -4.07 -3.66 11.24
CA SER A 221 -4.54 -4.41 12.42
C SER A 221 -5.78 -5.26 12.12
N ILE A 222 -6.67 -4.79 11.25
CA ILE A 222 -7.85 -5.54 10.80
C ILE A 222 -7.46 -6.63 9.79
N SER A 223 -6.58 -6.31 8.84
CA SER A 223 -6.24 -7.23 7.75
C SER A 223 -5.36 -8.40 8.19
N ILE A 224 -4.47 -8.23 9.18
CA ILE A 224 -3.60 -9.31 9.68
C ILE A 224 -4.38 -10.58 10.04
N PRO A 225 -5.39 -10.56 10.94
CA PRO A 225 -6.14 -11.77 11.29
C PRO A 225 -7.00 -12.29 10.11
N MET A 226 -7.55 -11.39 9.27
CA MET A 226 -8.36 -11.79 8.11
C MET A 226 -7.52 -12.53 7.06
N CYS A 227 -6.28 -12.09 6.87
CA CYS A 227 -5.37 -12.65 5.88
C CYS A 227 -4.55 -13.84 6.40
N GLU A 228 -4.60 -14.17 7.69
CA GLU A 228 -3.70 -15.14 8.33
C GLU A 228 -3.65 -16.51 7.62
N LYS A 229 -4.82 -17.03 7.21
CA LYS A 229 -4.92 -18.32 6.50
C LYS A 229 -4.07 -18.39 5.23
N ARG A 230 -3.79 -17.25 4.59
CA ARG A 230 -3.01 -17.17 3.35
C ARG A 230 -1.51 -17.32 3.56
N LEU A 231 -1.02 -17.21 4.80
CA LEU A 231 0.37 -17.49 5.13
C LEU A 231 0.75 -18.95 4.81
N ASN A 232 -0.22 -19.86 4.77
CA ASN A 232 -0.02 -21.26 4.38
C ASN A 232 0.35 -21.43 2.89
N TYR A 233 0.19 -20.41 2.06
CA TYR A 233 0.51 -20.44 0.63
C TYR A 233 1.90 -19.89 0.29
N ILE A 234 2.65 -19.43 1.28
CA ILE A 234 3.99 -18.88 1.11
C ILE A 234 5.00 -19.65 1.97
N SER A 235 6.28 -19.53 1.65
CA SER A 235 7.35 -20.19 2.41
C SER A 235 7.40 -19.70 3.86
N ALA A 236 7.90 -20.51 4.79
CA ALA A 236 8.07 -20.08 6.18
C ALA A 236 8.97 -18.82 6.32
N PRO A 237 10.09 -18.68 5.59
CA PRO A 237 10.87 -17.44 5.58
C PRO A 237 10.07 -16.21 5.12
N GLU A 238 9.27 -16.33 4.06
CA GLU A 238 8.44 -15.23 3.57
C GLU A 238 7.30 -14.91 4.54
N SER A 239 6.66 -15.93 5.12
CA SER A 239 5.62 -15.74 6.14
C SER A 239 6.16 -15.00 7.36
N LYS A 240 7.39 -15.30 7.76
CA LYS A 240 8.06 -14.58 8.85
C LYS A 240 8.32 -13.12 8.46
N PHE A 241 8.89 -12.90 7.27
CA PHE A 241 9.14 -11.55 6.75
C PHE A 241 7.84 -10.72 6.64
N ALA A 242 6.75 -11.31 6.15
CA ALA A 242 5.43 -10.69 6.09
C ALA A 242 4.97 -10.13 7.45
N LYS A 243 5.11 -10.92 8.53
CA LYS A 243 4.79 -10.49 9.89
C LYS A 243 5.76 -9.42 10.39
N ASP A 244 7.06 -9.62 10.18
CA ASP A 244 8.10 -8.67 10.58
C ASP A 244 7.91 -7.30 9.87
N TRP A 245 7.49 -7.32 8.59
CA TRP A 245 7.21 -6.14 7.78
C TRP A 245 6.03 -5.33 8.31
N VAL A 246 4.87 -5.97 8.51
CA VAL A 246 3.67 -5.23 8.98
C VAL A 246 3.90 -4.62 10.35
N LEU A 247 4.59 -5.32 11.25
CA LEU A 247 4.99 -4.74 12.52
C LEU A 247 5.99 -3.60 12.34
N GLY A 248 7.02 -3.76 11.49
CA GLY A 248 7.96 -2.69 11.19
C GLY A 248 7.27 -1.43 10.65
N VAL A 249 6.21 -1.59 9.86
CA VAL A 249 5.39 -0.47 9.38
C VAL A 249 4.71 0.28 10.52
N GLU A 250 4.32 -0.37 11.63
CA GLU A 250 3.79 0.35 12.81
C GLU A 250 4.84 1.29 13.42
N PHE A 251 6.11 0.89 13.45
CA PHE A 251 7.21 1.74 13.91
C PHE A 251 7.49 2.88 12.93
N ILE A 252 7.46 2.62 11.62
CA ILE A 252 7.56 3.65 10.58
C ILE A 252 6.42 4.68 10.75
N ALA A 253 5.21 4.20 10.95
CA ALA A 253 4.03 5.01 11.18
C ALA A 253 4.16 5.91 12.43
N ALA A 254 4.67 5.35 13.52
CA ALA A 254 4.91 6.10 14.76
C ALA A 254 5.91 7.25 14.60
N THR A 255 6.81 7.17 13.60
CA THR A 255 7.75 8.26 13.29
C THR A 255 7.17 9.31 12.35
N LYS A 256 5.92 9.14 11.90
CA LYS A 256 5.27 9.99 10.87
C LYS A 256 6.13 10.12 9.62
N PHE A 257 6.69 9.01 9.16
CA PHE A 257 7.53 8.97 7.97
C PHE A 257 6.78 9.57 6.75
N ILE A 258 7.47 10.41 5.98
CA ILE A 258 6.89 11.10 4.82
C ILE A 258 6.82 10.10 3.65
N THR A 259 5.61 9.78 3.21
CA THR A 259 5.35 8.77 2.16
C THR A 259 5.08 9.40 0.79
N ASP A 260 5.81 10.47 0.45
CA ASP A 260 5.78 11.05 -0.89
C ASP A 260 6.57 10.20 -1.90
N PHE A 261 6.58 10.61 -3.17
CA PHE A 261 7.18 9.82 -4.25
C PHE A 261 8.68 9.60 -4.07
N GLU A 262 9.42 10.65 -3.67
CA GLU A 262 10.87 10.62 -3.56
C GLU A 262 11.31 9.80 -2.33
N ASN A 263 10.75 10.12 -1.16
CA ASN A 263 11.06 9.41 0.08
C ASN A 263 10.68 7.93 -0.01
N THR A 264 9.52 7.60 -0.58
CA THR A 264 9.14 6.19 -0.69
C THR A 264 10.07 5.42 -1.63
N ASN A 265 10.43 6.01 -2.79
CA ASN A 265 11.35 5.39 -3.73
C ASN A 265 12.74 5.18 -3.15
N GLU A 266 13.28 6.18 -2.44
CA GLU A 266 14.60 6.09 -1.81
C GLU A 266 14.68 4.93 -0.81
N TYR A 267 13.60 4.65 -0.07
CA TYR A 267 13.63 3.64 0.98
C TYR A 267 13.22 2.24 0.49
N GLN A 268 12.30 2.12 -0.47
CA GLN A 268 11.80 0.82 -0.88
C GLN A 268 12.82 -0.01 -1.67
N VAL A 269 13.87 0.60 -2.23
CA VAL A 269 14.94 -0.13 -2.95
C VAL A 269 15.71 -1.10 -2.05
N PHE A 270 15.66 -0.91 -0.73
CA PHE A 270 16.29 -1.81 0.24
C PHE A 270 15.39 -2.96 0.67
N LEU A 271 14.15 -3.03 0.17
CA LEU A 271 13.27 -4.16 0.42
C LEU A 271 13.68 -5.36 -0.44
N PRO A 272 13.46 -6.60 0.05
CA PRO A 272 13.80 -7.80 -0.70
C PRO A 272 13.21 -7.80 -2.12
N HIS A 273 14.08 -7.85 -3.13
CA HIS A 273 13.74 -7.81 -4.56
C HIS A 273 13.01 -9.06 -5.07
N ARG A 274 12.86 -10.08 -4.23
CA ARG A 274 12.06 -11.29 -4.48
C ARG A 274 11.49 -11.84 -3.17
N MET A 275 10.57 -12.79 -3.28
CA MET A 275 10.11 -13.57 -2.14
C MET A 275 11.27 -14.37 -1.51
N LEU A 276 11.26 -14.48 -0.18
CA LEU A 276 12.16 -15.36 0.56
C LEU A 276 11.73 -16.81 0.35
N ILE A 277 12.70 -17.71 0.21
CA ILE A 277 12.47 -19.14 -0.05
C ILE A 277 13.27 -19.99 0.94
N GLU A 278 12.82 -21.21 1.17
CA GLU A 278 13.49 -22.15 2.08
C GLU A 278 14.82 -22.65 1.48
N GLY A 279 15.85 -22.81 2.32
CA GLY A 279 17.12 -23.44 1.95
C GLY A 279 18.05 -22.63 1.02
N ASN A 280 17.66 -21.43 0.58
CA ASN A 280 18.56 -20.56 -0.20
C ASN A 280 19.44 -19.72 0.75
N ASN A 281 20.74 -19.66 0.49
CA ASN A 281 21.71 -18.94 1.34
C ASN A 281 21.61 -17.41 1.26
N ASN A 282 20.57 -16.85 0.64
CA ASN A 282 20.35 -15.41 0.51
C ASN A 282 21.56 -14.65 -0.06
N THR A 283 22.44 -15.33 -0.82
CA THR A 283 23.70 -14.77 -1.33
C THR A 283 23.51 -13.79 -2.48
N ASP A 284 22.31 -13.77 -3.07
CA ASP A 284 21.89 -12.86 -4.11
C ASP A 284 21.24 -11.57 -3.58
N PHE A 285 20.95 -11.49 -2.28
CA PHE A 285 20.50 -10.24 -1.66
C PHE A 285 21.69 -9.29 -1.43
N SER A 286 21.43 -8.00 -1.59
CA SER A 286 22.40 -6.96 -1.24
C SER A 286 22.63 -6.92 0.28
N LYS A 287 23.71 -6.23 0.70
CA LYS A 287 23.98 -6.03 2.13
C LYS A 287 22.86 -5.22 2.79
N GLU A 288 22.28 -4.30 2.05
CA GLU A 288 21.22 -3.40 2.48
C GLU A 288 19.91 -4.19 2.69
N GLU A 289 19.56 -5.08 1.75
CA GLU A 289 18.40 -5.96 1.88
C GLU A 289 18.53 -6.89 3.10
N ILE A 290 19.70 -7.50 3.30
CA ILE A 290 19.98 -8.34 4.46
C ILE A 290 19.87 -7.53 5.76
N ARG A 291 20.32 -6.27 5.75
CA ARG A 291 20.24 -5.38 6.92
C ARG A 291 18.80 -5.01 7.25
N VAL A 292 17.98 -4.69 6.25
CA VAL A 292 16.55 -4.40 6.44
C VAL A 292 15.84 -5.62 7.00
N LEU A 293 16.05 -6.79 6.40
CA LEU A 293 15.52 -8.06 6.91
C LEU A 293 15.89 -8.28 8.37
N SER A 294 17.17 -8.16 8.70
CA SER A 294 17.66 -8.32 10.08
C SER A 294 17.02 -7.31 11.04
N THR A 295 16.93 -6.04 10.64
CA THR A 295 16.35 -4.97 11.47
C THR A 295 14.89 -5.23 11.80
N LEU A 296 14.08 -5.60 10.80
CA LEU A 296 12.66 -5.94 11.01
C LEU A 296 12.49 -7.13 11.95
N GLN A 297 13.35 -8.15 11.82
CA GLN A 297 13.37 -9.30 12.74
C GLN A 297 13.71 -8.89 14.17
N TRP A 298 14.68 -7.99 14.35
CA TRP A 298 15.05 -7.46 15.66
C TRP A 298 13.92 -6.66 16.30
N ILE A 299 13.25 -5.79 15.53
CA ILE A 299 12.07 -5.04 16.00
C ILE A 299 11.00 -5.99 16.49
N ASN A 300 10.65 -7.01 15.69
CA ASN A 300 9.65 -7.99 16.10
C ASN A 300 10.04 -8.76 17.36
N LYS A 301 11.30 -9.17 17.44
CA LYS A 301 11.81 -9.84 18.63
C LYS A 301 11.71 -8.95 19.88
N ILE A 302 12.07 -7.68 19.79
CA ILE A 302 11.96 -6.73 20.91
C ILE A 302 10.50 -6.56 21.33
N ASN A 303 9.60 -6.35 20.37
CA ASN A 303 8.18 -6.17 20.62
C ASN A 303 7.53 -7.39 21.30
N SER A 304 8.01 -8.60 21.02
CA SER A 304 7.51 -9.81 21.68
C SER A 304 7.84 -9.92 23.18
N PHE A 305 8.76 -9.09 23.70
CA PHE A 305 9.16 -9.06 25.11
C PHE A 305 8.49 -7.95 25.93
N THR A 306 7.69 -7.09 25.31
CA THR A 306 7.06 -5.91 25.92
C THR A 306 5.55 -5.98 25.82
#